data_AF-A0A2V9RQ37-F1
#
_entry.id   AF-A0A2V9RQ37-F1
#
_cell.length_a   1.000
_cell.length_b   1.000
_cell.length_c   1.000
_cell.angle_alpha   90.00
_cell.angle_beta   90.00
_cell.angle_gamma   90.00
#
_symmetry.space_group_name_H-M   'P 1'
#
loop_
_entity.id
_entity.type
_entity.pdbx_description
1 polymer ?
#
loop_
_entity_poly.entity_id
_entity_poly.type
_entity_poly.pdbx_seq_one_letter_code
_entity_poly.pdbx_strand_id
1 'polypeptide(L)' 'MIAADQTIYEKLKQSYVSAYDIAVIHQGLGDKDRVFEWLEKAYEERNADLVHIRGDPRLSTLQSDPRFQDLIKRIGLPS' A
#
# COMPACT_ATOMS: atom_id res chain seq x y z
N MET A 1 -13.42 33.87 -9.82
CA MET A 1 -12.67 33.22 -8.74
C MET A 1 -12.37 31.76 -9.14
N ILE A 2 -11.56 31.53 -10.19
CA ILE A 2 -11.38 30.20 -10.84
C ILE A 2 -9.89 29.89 -11.13
N ALA A 3 -8.93 30.54 -10.46
CA ALA A 3 -7.50 30.38 -10.76
C ALA A 3 -6.71 29.53 -9.73
N ALA A 4 -7.27 29.25 -8.55
CA ALA A 4 -6.55 28.52 -7.49
C ALA A 4 -6.54 27.00 -7.70
N ASP A 5 -7.65 26.40 -8.18
CA ASP A 5 -7.79 24.95 -8.33
C ASP A 5 -6.95 24.37 -9.49
N GLN A 6 -6.79 25.12 -10.58
CA GLN A 6 -6.03 24.64 -11.75
C GLN A 6 -4.54 24.42 -11.44
N THR A 7 -3.97 25.15 -10.47
CA THR A 7 -2.54 25.08 -10.11
C THR A 7 -2.24 23.92 -9.15
N ILE A 8 -3.19 23.55 -8.30
CA ILE A 8 -3.07 22.41 -7.37
C ILE A 8 -3.16 21.08 -8.12
N TYR A 9 -4.03 21.02 -9.14
CA TYR A 9 -4.23 19.84 -9.97
C TYR A 9 -3.07 19.49 -10.91
N GLU A 10 -2.24 20.45 -11.30
CA GLU A 10 -1.12 20.20 -12.22
C GLU A 10 0.16 19.71 -11.48
N LYS A 11 0.34 20.01 -10.19
CA LYS A 11 1.50 19.53 -9.39
C LYS A 11 1.33 18.14 -8.76
N LEU A 12 0.09 17.69 -8.50
CA LEU A 12 -0.17 16.30 -8.08
C LEU A 12 0.07 15.27 -9.21
N LYS A 13 0.14 15.75 -10.46
CA LYS A 13 0.21 14.94 -11.69
C LYS A 13 1.59 14.38 -12.05
N GLN A 14 2.67 14.63 -11.31
CA GLN A 14 4.01 14.05 -11.62
C GLN A 14 4.46 12.93 -10.68
N SER A 15 3.60 11.92 -10.51
CA SER A 15 4.01 10.53 -10.18
C SER A 15 4.18 10.16 -8.71
N TYR A 16 3.27 10.55 -7.81
CA TYR A 16 3.21 9.84 -6.53
C TYR A 16 2.67 8.42 -6.76
N VAL A 17 3.55 7.43 -6.60
CA VAL A 17 3.18 6.02 -6.50
C VAL A 17 3.30 5.65 -5.03
N SER A 18 2.21 5.17 -4.46
CA SER A 18 2.20 4.86 -3.03
C SER A 18 3.06 3.63 -2.73
N ALA A 19 3.61 3.53 -1.52
CA ALA A 19 4.36 2.34 -1.12
C ALA A 19 3.52 1.05 -1.22
N TYR A 20 2.21 1.16 -1.01
CA TYR A 20 1.26 0.07 -1.18
C TYR A 20 1.20 -0.41 -2.64
N ASP A 21 1.12 0.51 -3.60
CA ASP A 21 1.11 0.17 -5.02
C ASP A 21 2.41 -0.50 -5.46
N ILE A 22 3.54 -0.06 -4.92
CA ILE A 22 4.85 -0.68 -5.20
C ILE A 22 4.90 -2.11 -4.63
N ALA A 23 4.34 -2.34 -3.43
CA ALA A 23 4.22 -3.69 -2.87
C ALA A 23 3.40 -4.62 -3.78
N VAL A 24 2.29 -4.13 -4.32
CA VAL A 24 1.45 -4.88 -5.27
C VAL A 24 2.20 -5.22 -6.55
N ILE A 25 3.04 -4.31 -7.07
CA ILE A 25 3.89 -4.58 -8.24
C ILE A 25 4.86 -5.73 -7.94
N HIS A 26 5.58 -5.67 -6.82
CA HIS A 26 6.50 -6.75 -6.44
C HIS A 26 5.80 -8.08 -6.21
N GLN A 27 4.54 -8.06 -5.75
CA GLN A 27 3.73 -9.24 -5.58
C GLN A 27 3.43 -9.90 -6.93
N GLY A 28 3.12 -9.11 -7.96
CA GLY A 28 2.98 -9.61 -9.34
C GLY A 28 4.29 -10.16 -9.94
N LEU A 29 5.44 -9.70 -9.46
CA LEU A 29 6.76 -10.20 -9.85
C LEU A 29 7.21 -11.45 -9.06
N GLY A 30 6.46 -11.86 -8.03
CA GLY A 30 6.80 -13.00 -7.17
C GLY A 30 7.94 -12.72 -6.19
N ASP A 31 8.37 -11.46 -6.04
CA ASP A 31 9.44 -11.06 -5.12
C ASP A 31 8.87 -10.76 -3.74
N LYS A 32 8.58 -11.84 -3.01
CA LYS A 32 7.87 -11.78 -1.72
C LYS A 32 8.60 -10.95 -0.66
N ASP A 33 9.93 -10.92 -0.67
CA ASP A 33 10.69 -10.13 0.30
C ASP A 33 10.56 -8.64 0.04
N ARG A 34 10.62 -8.21 -1.23
CA ARG A 34 10.33 -6.83 -1.61
C ARG A 34 8.89 -6.43 -1.31
N VAL A 35 7.93 -7.34 -1.46
CA VAL A 35 6.53 -7.05 -1.09
C VAL A 35 6.44 -6.60 0.36
N PHE A 36 7.06 -7.34 1.29
CA PHE A 36 7.00 -6.97 2.70
C PHE A 36 7.79 -5.71 3.01
N GLU A 37 8.95 -5.48 2.38
CA GLU A 37 9.67 -4.21 2.51
C GLU A 37 8.77 -3.00 2.19
N TRP A 38 8.02 -3.08 1.09
CA TRP A 38 7.12 -2.01 0.67
C TRP A 38 5.83 -1.92 1.49
N LEU A 39 5.31 -3.05 2.00
CA LEU A 39 4.17 -3.04 2.92
C LEU A 39 4.52 -2.41 4.28
N GLU A 40 5.73 -2.66 4.79
CA GLU A 40 6.23 -1.98 6.00
C GLU A 40 6.33 -0.48 5.77
N LYS A 41 6.86 -0.06 4.61
CA LYS A 41 6.91 1.36 4.26
C LYS A 41 5.52 1.98 4.15
N ALA A 42 4.55 1.28 3.56
CA ALA A 42 3.16 1.71 3.52
C ALA A 42 2.59 1.88 4.94
N TYR A 43 2.98 1.02 5.88
CA TYR A 43 2.56 1.10 7.28
C TYR A 43 3.16 2.31 8.00
N GLU A 44 4.46 2.53 7.82
CA GLU A 44 5.16 3.72 8.32
C GLU A 44 4.55 5.02 7.77
N GLU A 45 4.22 5.05 6.47
CA GLU A 45 3.56 6.19 5.80
C GLU A 45 2.08 6.37 6.20
N ARG A 46 1.53 5.44 7.01
CA ARG A 46 0.10 5.38 7.35
C ARG A 46 -0.79 5.44 6.10
N ASN A 47 -0.37 4.73 5.06
CA ASN A 47 -1.08 4.68 3.80
C ASN A 47 -2.52 4.18 4.03
N ALA A 48 -3.49 4.96 3.54
CA ALA A 48 -4.90 4.69 3.75
C ALA A 48 -5.36 3.35 3.13
N ASP A 49 -4.69 2.86 2.08
CA ASP A 49 -5.07 1.62 1.40
C ASP A 49 -4.85 0.38 2.25
N LEU A 50 -4.00 0.45 3.29
CA LEU A 50 -3.75 -0.66 4.20
C LEU A 50 -5.00 -1.13 4.95
N VAL A 51 -6.03 -0.29 5.09
CA VAL A 51 -7.30 -0.72 5.71
C VAL A 51 -8.02 -1.80 4.89
N HIS A 52 -7.73 -1.89 3.59
CA HIS A 52 -8.34 -2.84 2.66
C HIS A 52 -7.45 -4.06 2.36
N ILE A 53 -6.23 -4.10 2.91
CA ILE A 53 -5.17 -5.07 2.53
C ILE A 53 -5.63 -6.54 2.59
N ARG A 54 -6.51 -6.91 3.53
CA ARG A 54 -7.02 -8.30 3.63
C ARG A 54 -7.93 -8.70 2.47
N GLY A 55 -8.71 -7.75 1.97
CA GLY A 55 -9.66 -7.96 0.89
C GLY A 55 -9.03 -7.80 -0.48
N ASP A 56 -7.75 -7.42 -0.57
CA ASP A 56 -7.08 -7.22 -1.85
C ASP A 56 -6.71 -8.56 -2.50
N PRO A 57 -7.35 -8.95 -3.61
CA PRO A 57 -7.10 -10.24 -4.26
C PRO A 57 -5.67 -10.34 -4.79
N ARG A 58 -5.01 -9.21 -5.07
CA ARG A 58 -3.62 -9.16 -5.56
C ARG A 58 -2.65 -9.66 -4.48
N LEU A 59 -3.00 -9.50 -3.21
CA LEU A 59 -2.21 -9.91 -2.05
C LEU A 59 -2.73 -11.20 -1.39
N SER A 60 -3.68 -11.90 -2.00
CA SER A 60 -4.33 -13.09 -1.43
C SER A 60 -3.36 -14.19 -1.01
N THR A 61 -2.22 -14.35 -1.69
CA THR A 61 -1.20 -15.36 -1.35
C THR A 61 -0.41 -15.02 -0.09
N LEU A 62 -0.51 -13.78 0.43
CA LEU A 62 0.20 -13.35 1.64
C LEU A 62 -0.54 -13.74 2.92
N GLN A 63 -1.82 -14.09 2.85
CA GLN A 63 -2.65 -14.34 4.03
C GLN A 63 -2.08 -15.42 4.95
N SER A 64 -1.36 -16.41 4.42
CA SER A 64 -0.73 -17.46 5.23
C SER A 64 0.67 -17.09 5.77
N ASP A 65 1.26 -15.97 5.35
CA ASP A 65 2.60 -15.57 5.79
C ASP A 65 2.55 -14.96 7.20
N PRO A 66 3.38 -15.41 8.15
CA PRO A 66 3.44 -14.84 9.50
C PRO A 66 3.72 -13.34 9.53
N ARG A 67 4.51 -12.81 8.59
CA ARG A 67 4.80 -11.37 8.48
C ARG A 67 3.56 -10.57 8.14
N PHE A 68 2.69 -11.12 7.29
CA PHE A 68 1.41 -10.50 6.96
C PHE A 68 0.50 -10.47 8.19
N GLN A 69 0.41 -11.57 8.93
CA GLN A 69 -0.40 -11.62 10.16
C GLN A 69 0.09 -10.64 11.24
N ASP A 70 1.40 -10.46 11.37
CA ASP A 70 1.99 -9.45 12.26
C ASP A 70 1.62 -8.03 11.81
N LEU A 71 1.80 -7.70 10.53
CA LEU A 71 1.46 -6.40 9.96
C LEU A 71 -0.01 -6.03 10.21
N ILE A 72 -0.93 -6.97 9.96
CA ILE A 72 -2.36 -6.80 10.19
C ILE A 72 -2.68 -6.45 11.65
N LYS A 73 -2.04 -7.14 12.60
CA LYS A 73 -2.21 -6.86 14.03
C LYS A 73 -1.72 -5.46 14.38
N ARG A 74 -0.59 -5.04 13.80
CA ARG A 74 -0.04 -3.69 13.99
C ARG A 74 -0.92 -2.60 13.39
N ILE A 75 -1.57 -2.85 12.25
CA ILE A 75 -2.58 -1.95 11.67
C ILE A 75 -3.82 -1.85 12.59
N GLY A 76 -4.07 -2.86 13.44
CA GLY A 76 -5.20 -2.88 14.36
C GLY A 76 -6.49 -3.43 13.75
N LEU A 77 -6.39 -4.18 12.65
CA LEU A 77 -7.55 -4.79 12.03
C LEU A 77 -7.95 -6.06 12.81
N PRO A 78 -9.26 -6.29 13.05
CA PRO A 78 -9.74 -7.42 13.85
C PRO A 78 -9.34 -8.75 13.22
N SER A 79 -8.78 -9.69 13.99
CA SER A 79 -8.31 -11.01 13.53
C SER A 79 -9.33 -11.75 12.67
#